data_AF-A0A843GZ13-F1
#
_entry.id   AF-A0A843GZ13-F1
#
_cell.length_a   1.000
_cell.length_b   1.000
_cell.length_c   1.000
_cell.angle_alpha   90.00
_cell.angle_beta   90.00
_cell.angle_gamma   90.00
#
_symmetry.space_group_name_H-M   'P 1'
#
loop_
_entity.id
_entity.type
_entity.pdbx_description
1 polymer ?
#
loop_
_entity_poly.entity_id
_entity_poly.type
_entity_poly.pdbx_seq_one_letter_code
_entity_poly.pdbx_strand_id
1 'polypeptide(L)'
;MSSLSSVVLSEGEPLYSFADKQFVIGDGSTNVANLPKIFAKTWQGDVIETAYGGTGNNVGYIRTGLKSGVTAGTKSTAEGNNTSPTGTNSHSEGDTTTASGSASHSEGANTIASGQNAHAEGNTTTASGNSSHAEGSNNTASGNSSHAEGSTNIASGNYSSVSGSNNIAKNRS
;
A
#
# COMPACT_ATOMS: atom_id res chain seq x y z
N MET A 1 34.88 -8.61 20.55
CA MET A 1 33.60 -8.01 20.96
C MET A 1 33.50 -6.67 20.26
N SER A 2 32.67 -6.55 19.23
CA SER A 2 32.47 -5.27 18.53
C SER A 2 31.61 -4.36 19.41
N SER A 3 32.04 -3.11 19.65
CA SER A 3 31.27 -2.14 20.42
C SER A 3 29.96 -1.84 19.72
N LEU A 4 28.83 -2.11 20.38
CA LEU A 4 27.53 -1.64 19.94
C LEU A 4 27.35 -0.21 20.43
N SER A 5 27.23 0.73 19.50
CA SER A 5 26.93 2.13 19.80
C SER A 5 25.45 2.27 20.17
N SER A 6 25.15 2.79 21.36
CA SER A 6 23.80 3.16 21.76
C SER A 6 23.35 4.40 20.96
N VAL A 7 22.20 4.32 20.29
CA VAL A 7 21.58 5.48 19.61
C VAL A 7 20.44 5.99 20.49
N VAL A 8 20.59 7.19 21.02
CA VAL A 8 19.51 7.93 21.69
C VAL A 8 18.74 8.66 20.60
N LEU A 9 17.44 8.38 20.45
CA LEU A 9 16.57 9.13 19.54
C LEU A 9 16.21 10.47 20.21
N SER A 10 16.67 11.58 19.65
CA SER A 10 16.19 12.92 20.04
C SER A 10 14.84 13.20 19.38
N GLU A 11 13.96 13.89 20.10
CA GLU A 11 12.68 14.34 19.55
C GLU A 11 12.90 15.21 18.31
N GLY A 12 12.27 14.85 17.19
CA GLY A 12 12.25 15.67 15.97
C GLY A 12 12.94 15.11 14.71
N GLU A 13 13.60 13.96 14.78
CA GLU A 13 14.24 13.37 13.60
C GLU A 13 13.27 12.51 12.76
N PRO A 14 13.16 12.72 11.43
CA PRO A 14 12.30 11.92 10.57
C PRO A 14 12.80 10.46 10.48
N LEU A 15 11.88 9.50 10.65
CA LEU A 15 12.14 8.06 10.76
C LEU A 15 12.75 7.37 9.51
N TYR A 16 13.01 8.11 8.43
CA TYR A 16 13.67 7.56 7.23
C TYR A 16 15.11 7.06 7.49
N SER A 17 15.73 7.38 8.64
CA SER A 17 17.10 6.94 8.96
C SER A 17 17.21 5.57 9.67
N PHE A 18 16.08 4.87 9.91
CA PHE A 18 16.03 3.67 10.75
C PHE A 18 15.48 2.41 10.09
N ALA A 19 15.13 2.47 8.79
CA ALA A 19 14.99 1.24 8.01
C ALA A 19 16.30 0.44 8.12
N ASP A 20 16.21 -0.86 8.42
CA ASP A 20 17.32 -1.81 8.58
C ASP A 20 18.23 -1.67 9.83
N LYS A 21 17.91 -0.79 10.79
CA LYS A 21 18.67 -0.73 12.05
C LYS A 21 18.10 -1.68 13.10
N GLN A 22 18.93 -2.61 13.58
CA GLN A 22 18.64 -3.38 14.79
C GLN A 22 18.75 -2.46 16.01
N PHE A 23 17.69 -2.37 16.82
CA PHE A 23 17.73 -1.65 18.09
C PHE A 23 17.60 -2.66 19.24
N VAL A 24 18.53 -2.60 20.19
CA VAL A 24 18.48 -3.42 21.40
C VAL A 24 17.65 -2.66 22.42
N ILE A 25 16.43 -3.15 22.69
CA ILE A 25 15.56 -2.62 23.74
C ILE A 25 15.38 -3.72 24.76
N GLY A 26 16.17 -3.65 25.83
CA GLY A 26 16.09 -4.59 26.93
C GLY A 26 17.36 -4.61 27.76
N ASP A 27 17.20 -4.81 29.06
CA ASP A 27 18.28 -5.11 30.02
C ASP A 27 18.59 -6.62 30.08
N GLY A 28 17.90 -7.44 29.28
CA GLY A 28 17.99 -8.91 29.32
C GLY A 28 17.01 -9.58 30.29
N SER A 29 16.06 -8.85 30.88
CA SER A 29 15.07 -9.44 31.79
C SER A 29 13.95 -10.22 31.06
N THR A 30 13.52 -11.33 31.66
CA THR A 30 12.44 -12.20 31.15
C THR A 30 11.05 -11.79 31.63
N ASN A 31 10.94 -10.71 32.42
CA ASN A 31 9.70 -10.26 33.02
C ASN A 31 9.04 -9.17 32.17
N VAL A 32 8.10 -9.58 31.31
CA VAL A 32 7.42 -8.70 30.34
C VAL A 32 6.47 -7.68 30.97
N ALA A 33 6.11 -7.83 32.25
CA ALA A 33 5.14 -6.97 32.93
C ALA A 33 5.68 -5.56 33.24
N ASN A 34 7.00 -5.39 33.27
CA ASN A 34 7.67 -4.13 33.65
C ASN A 34 8.59 -3.57 32.56
N LEU A 35 8.49 -4.07 31.32
CA LEU A 35 9.29 -3.54 30.22
C LEU A 35 8.79 -2.14 29.81
N PRO A 36 9.68 -1.19 29.49
CA PRO A 36 9.28 0.11 28.97
C PRO A 36 8.51 -0.08 27.65
N LYS A 37 7.25 0.39 27.62
CA LYS A 37 6.49 0.52 26.38
C LYS A 37 7.08 1.66 25.55
N ILE A 38 7.54 1.38 24.34
CA ILE A 38 7.94 2.43 23.39
C ILE A 38 6.72 2.78 22.54
N PHE A 39 6.30 4.03 22.63
CA PHE A 39 5.28 4.59 21.75
C PHE A 39 5.99 5.25 20.57
N ALA A 40 5.92 4.62 19.40
CA ALA A 40 6.32 5.26 18.15
C ALA A 40 5.06 5.75 17.42
N LYS A 41 5.08 6.99 16.95
CA LYS A 41 4.06 7.55 16.07
C LYS A 41 4.62 7.62 14.66
N THR A 42 3.87 7.15 13.67
CA THR A 42 4.15 7.44 12.27
C THR A 42 3.66 8.84 11.92
N TRP A 43 4.11 9.38 10.78
CA TRP A 43 3.57 10.64 10.25
C TRP A 43 2.08 10.54 9.91
N GLN A 44 1.56 9.33 9.69
CA GLN A 44 0.13 9.04 9.50
C GLN A 44 -0.68 8.95 10.81
N GLY A 45 -0.05 9.14 11.97
CA GLY A 45 -0.76 9.17 13.26
C GLY A 45 -1.03 7.82 13.90
N ASP A 46 -0.50 6.72 13.35
CA ASP A 46 -0.66 5.40 13.92
C ASP A 46 0.12 5.28 15.23
N VAL A 47 -0.54 4.80 16.28
CA VAL A 47 0.10 4.40 17.54
C VAL A 47 0.55 2.95 17.39
N ILE A 48 1.86 2.73 17.32
CA ILE A 48 2.43 1.38 17.32
C ILE A 48 2.52 0.91 18.78
N GLU A 49 1.60 0.05 19.24
CA GLU A 49 1.78 -0.69 20.50
C GLU A 49 2.64 -1.93 20.22
N THR A 50 3.88 -1.94 20.71
CA THR A 50 4.73 -3.14 20.68
C THR A 50 4.70 -3.82 22.06
N ALA A 51 4.11 -5.01 22.14
CA ALA A 51 4.29 -5.92 23.27
C ALA A 51 5.52 -6.81 23.02
N TYR A 52 6.46 -6.83 23.96
CA TYR A 52 7.60 -7.74 23.95
C TYR A 52 7.18 -9.12 24.49
N GLY A 53 7.49 -10.18 23.76
CA GLY A 53 7.35 -11.56 24.21
C GLY A 53 8.38 -12.47 23.53
N GLY A 54 9.49 -12.73 24.22
CA GLY A 54 10.49 -13.72 23.81
C GLY A 54 11.55 -13.88 24.90
N THR A 55 12.10 -15.08 25.06
CA THR A 55 13.22 -15.39 25.97
C THR A 55 14.53 -15.46 25.19
N GLY A 56 15.60 -14.80 25.67
CA GLY A 56 16.95 -14.83 25.08
C GLY A 56 17.48 -13.45 24.66
N ASN A 57 18.65 -13.41 24.00
CA ASN A 57 19.26 -12.18 23.44
C ASN A 57 18.44 -11.64 22.26
N ASN A 58 17.24 -11.18 22.57
CA ASN A 58 16.16 -10.87 21.64
C ASN A 58 16.43 -9.55 20.92
N VAL A 59 16.72 -9.63 19.62
CA VAL A 59 16.43 -8.55 18.69
C VAL A 59 14.89 -8.45 18.60
N GLY A 60 14.33 -7.42 19.24
CA GLY A 60 12.91 -7.11 19.09
C GLY A 60 12.67 -6.51 17.70
N TYR A 61 11.80 -7.12 16.89
CA TYR A 61 11.33 -6.51 15.66
C TYR A 61 10.16 -5.59 15.97
N ILE A 62 10.19 -4.38 15.44
CA ILE A 62 9.00 -3.51 15.40
C ILE A 62 8.04 -4.16 14.41
N ARG A 63 7.14 -5.02 14.92
CA ARG A 63 5.93 -5.38 14.17
C ARG A 63 4.98 -4.24 14.31
N THR A 64 5.05 -3.31 13.36
CA THR A 64 3.94 -2.41 13.11
C THR A 64 2.72 -3.30 12.92
N GLY A 65 1.62 -3.02 13.60
CA GLY A 65 0.31 -3.61 13.26
C GLY A 65 -0.21 -3.10 11.92
N LEU A 66 0.71 -2.82 10.97
CA LEU A 66 0.43 -2.24 9.69
C LEU A 66 -0.42 -3.26 8.94
N LYS A 67 -1.61 -2.81 8.55
CA LYS A 67 -2.42 -3.47 7.53
C LYS A 67 -1.47 -3.92 6.41
N SER A 68 -1.60 -5.16 5.95
CA SER A 68 -0.57 -5.92 5.19
C SER A 68 -0.29 -5.40 3.77
N GLY A 69 -0.05 -4.11 3.60
CA GLY A 69 0.30 -3.50 2.33
C GLY A 69 1.79 -3.56 2.03
N VAL A 70 2.16 -3.79 0.77
CA VAL A 70 3.55 -3.85 0.29
C VAL A 70 3.85 -2.62 -0.57
N THR A 71 4.57 -1.65 -0.03
CA THR A 71 5.10 -0.51 -0.81
C THR A 71 6.43 -0.91 -1.45
N ALA A 72 6.48 -1.04 -2.78
CA ALA A 72 7.72 -1.31 -3.53
C ALA A 72 8.14 -0.14 -4.45
N GLY A 73 7.20 0.75 -4.79
CA GLY A 73 7.48 1.89 -5.66
C GLY A 73 8.10 3.09 -4.93
N THR A 74 8.94 3.87 -5.61
CA THR A 74 9.45 5.14 -5.08
C THR A 74 8.29 6.09 -4.78
N LYS A 75 8.20 6.65 -3.57
CA LYS A 75 7.08 7.52 -3.12
C LYS A 75 5.69 6.88 -3.28
N SER A 76 5.62 5.54 -3.19
CA SER A 76 4.35 4.83 -3.16
C SER A 76 3.72 4.87 -1.76
N THR A 77 2.39 4.75 -1.68
CA THR A 77 1.65 4.74 -0.41
C THR A 77 0.65 3.59 -0.40
N ALA A 78 0.74 2.74 0.63
CA ALA A 78 -0.19 1.64 0.86
C ALA A 78 -1.04 1.95 2.08
N GLU A 79 -2.35 1.98 1.90
CA GLU A 79 -3.34 2.08 2.95
C GLU A 79 -4.28 0.86 2.85
N GLY A 80 -4.92 0.45 3.95
CA GLY A 80 -5.79 -0.73 3.91
C GLY A 80 -5.06 -2.08 3.91
N ASN A 81 -5.82 -3.17 3.75
CA ASN A 81 -5.36 -4.54 3.91
C ASN A 81 -4.88 -5.13 2.58
N ASN A 82 -3.74 -5.84 2.57
CA ASN A 82 -3.23 -6.54 1.38
C ASN A 82 -3.07 -5.66 0.13
N THR A 83 -2.77 -4.37 0.30
CA THR A 83 -2.63 -3.43 -0.82
C THR A 83 -1.21 -3.42 -1.38
N SER A 84 -1.05 -3.20 -2.69
CA SER A 84 0.25 -3.35 -3.37
C SER A 84 0.53 -2.21 -4.36
N PRO A 85 0.94 -1.03 -3.86
CA PRO A 85 1.37 0.10 -4.69
C PRO A 85 2.85 -0.09 -5.06
N THR A 86 3.08 -0.64 -6.24
CA THR A 86 4.44 -0.97 -6.73
C THR A 86 4.97 0.03 -7.76
N GLY A 87 4.10 0.90 -8.30
CA GLY A 87 4.51 1.98 -9.21
C GLY A 87 5.14 3.19 -8.51
N THR A 88 6.00 3.94 -9.20
CA THR A 88 6.48 5.24 -8.71
C THR A 88 5.30 6.18 -8.47
N ASN A 89 5.23 6.86 -7.32
CA ASN A 89 4.13 7.74 -6.94
C ASN A 89 2.73 7.07 -6.94
N SER A 90 2.66 5.75 -6.86
CA SER A 90 1.39 5.03 -6.81
C SER A 90 0.73 5.09 -5.43
N HIS A 91 -0.59 4.94 -5.40
CA HIS A 91 -1.36 4.84 -4.17
C HIS A 91 -2.30 3.63 -4.25
N SER A 92 -2.37 2.83 -3.20
CA SER A 92 -3.35 1.75 -3.08
C SER A 92 -4.01 1.81 -1.72
N GLU A 93 -5.33 1.88 -1.71
CA GLU A 93 -6.16 1.83 -0.50
C GLU A 93 -7.26 0.77 -0.59
N GLY A 94 -7.83 0.36 0.54
CA GLY A 94 -8.92 -0.63 0.61
C GLY A 94 -8.48 -2.05 0.98
N ASP A 95 -8.99 -3.07 0.28
CA ASP A 95 -8.70 -4.48 0.52
C ASP A 95 -8.25 -5.19 -0.76
N THR A 96 -7.03 -5.73 -0.75
CA THR A 96 -6.48 -6.51 -1.86
C THR A 96 -6.41 -5.69 -3.16
N THR A 97 -6.02 -4.42 -3.07
CA THR A 97 -5.88 -3.52 -4.23
C THR A 97 -4.44 -3.43 -4.71
N THR A 98 -4.22 -3.13 -5.99
CA THR A 98 -2.88 -3.06 -6.60
C THR A 98 -2.76 -1.88 -7.54
N ALA A 99 -1.83 -0.96 -7.26
CA ALA A 99 -1.47 0.16 -8.11
C ALA A 99 -0.02 -0.01 -8.62
N SER A 100 0.14 -0.67 -9.78
CA SER A 100 1.46 -1.01 -10.32
C SER A 100 1.96 -0.05 -11.41
N GLY A 101 1.10 0.80 -11.95
CA GLY A 101 1.50 1.86 -12.88
C GLY A 101 2.13 3.07 -12.18
N SER A 102 3.00 3.81 -12.87
CA SER A 102 3.51 5.08 -12.34
C SER A 102 2.35 6.07 -12.15
N ALA A 103 2.26 6.71 -10.98
CA ALA A 103 1.18 7.61 -10.57
C ALA A 103 -0.22 6.97 -10.69
N SER A 104 -0.31 5.65 -10.59
CA SER A 104 -1.60 4.95 -10.58
C SER A 104 -2.26 4.98 -9.20
N HIS A 105 -3.58 4.86 -9.18
CA HIS A 105 -4.39 4.81 -7.96
C HIS A 105 -5.34 3.61 -7.98
N SER A 106 -5.38 2.83 -6.91
CA SER A 106 -6.35 1.74 -6.74
C SER A 106 -7.06 1.84 -5.39
N GLU A 107 -8.39 1.95 -5.40
CA GLU A 107 -9.24 2.05 -4.20
C GLU A 107 -10.31 0.95 -4.20
N GLY A 108 -10.80 0.53 -3.02
CA GLY A 108 -11.93 -0.39 -2.89
C GLY A 108 -11.51 -1.83 -2.60
N ALA A 109 -12.06 -2.81 -3.31
CA ALA A 109 -11.81 -4.24 -3.06
C ALA A 109 -11.43 -4.98 -4.34
N ASN A 110 -10.30 -5.67 -4.35
CA ASN A 110 -9.78 -6.42 -5.51
C ASN A 110 -9.60 -5.55 -6.78
N THR A 111 -9.22 -4.28 -6.62
CA THR A 111 -9.02 -3.36 -7.76
C THR A 111 -7.58 -3.34 -8.24
N ILE A 112 -7.38 -3.18 -9.55
CA ILE A 112 -6.06 -3.21 -10.18
C ILE A 112 -5.91 -2.01 -11.10
N ALA A 113 -4.98 -1.11 -10.79
CA ALA A 113 -4.55 0.00 -11.64
C ALA A 113 -3.12 -0.24 -12.12
N SER A 114 -2.95 -0.75 -13.34
CA SER A 114 -1.63 -1.14 -13.87
C SER A 114 -1.09 -0.20 -14.96
N GLY A 115 -1.91 0.67 -15.53
CA GLY A 115 -1.47 1.67 -16.50
C GLY A 115 -0.84 2.90 -15.83
N GLN A 116 0.02 3.61 -16.56
CA GLN A 116 0.53 4.91 -16.07
C GLN A 116 -0.65 5.88 -15.88
N ASN A 117 -0.75 6.56 -14.74
CA ASN A 117 -1.88 7.41 -14.35
C ASN A 117 -3.25 6.70 -14.37
N ALA A 118 -3.29 5.37 -14.32
CA ALA A 118 -4.55 4.64 -14.29
C ALA A 118 -5.22 4.76 -12.92
N HIS A 119 -6.54 4.74 -12.90
CA HIS A 119 -7.34 4.77 -11.68
C HIS A 119 -8.38 3.64 -11.69
N ALA A 120 -8.35 2.78 -10.68
CA ALA A 120 -9.32 1.72 -10.49
C ALA A 120 -9.99 1.83 -9.12
N GLU A 121 -11.31 1.97 -9.09
CA GLU A 121 -12.09 2.12 -7.85
C GLU A 121 -13.30 1.15 -7.85
N GLY A 122 -13.79 0.81 -6.66
CA GLY A 122 -14.96 -0.07 -6.49
C GLY A 122 -14.61 -1.54 -6.18
N ASN A 123 -15.26 -2.50 -6.84
CA ASN A 123 -15.10 -3.93 -6.57
C ASN A 123 -14.70 -4.71 -7.83
N THR A 124 -13.54 -5.36 -7.82
CA THR A 124 -13.05 -6.20 -8.92
C THR A 124 -12.92 -5.40 -10.23
N THR A 125 -12.48 -4.15 -10.15
CA THR A 125 -12.25 -3.28 -11.33
C THR A 125 -10.80 -3.33 -11.77
N THR A 126 -10.55 -3.16 -13.06
CA THR A 126 -9.20 -3.16 -13.65
C THR A 126 -9.03 -2.00 -14.62
N ALA A 127 -8.10 -1.10 -14.34
CA ALA A 127 -7.67 -0.02 -15.22
C ALA A 127 -6.23 -0.29 -15.68
N SER A 128 -6.07 -0.83 -16.89
CA SER A 128 -4.78 -1.30 -17.41
C SER A 128 -4.21 -0.48 -18.57
N GLY A 129 -5.02 0.39 -19.19
CA GLY A 129 -4.53 1.35 -20.17
C GLY A 129 -3.89 2.58 -19.54
N ASN A 130 -3.03 3.28 -20.28
CA ASN A 130 -2.47 4.55 -19.77
C ASN A 130 -3.57 5.60 -19.61
N SER A 131 -3.63 6.25 -18.46
CA SER A 131 -4.68 7.19 -18.07
C SER A 131 -6.09 6.60 -18.18
N SER A 132 -6.24 5.29 -18.01
CA SER A 132 -7.55 4.63 -17.99
C SER A 132 -8.22 4.78 -16.63
N HIS A 133 -9.55 4.76 -16.61
CA HIS A 133 -10.36 4.81 -15.39
C HIS A 133 -11.41 3.70 -15.39
N ALA A 134 -11.48 2.94 -14.30
CA ALA A 134 -12.50 1.89 -14.11
C ALA A 134 -13.14 2.02 -12.73
N GLU A 135 -14.46 2.20 -12.68
CA GLU A 135 -15.21 2.44 -11.43
C GLU A 135 -16.49 1.61 -11.37
N GLY A 136 -16.90 1.16 -10.18
CA GLY A 136 -18.10 0.32 -9.99
C GLY A 136 -17.76 -1.15 -9.72
N SER A 137 -18.33 -2.10 -10.47
CA SER A 137 -18.15 -3.54 -10.21
C SER A 137 -17.81 -4.33 -11.47
N ASN A 138 -16.73 -5.13 -11.43
CA ASN A 138 -16.31 -6.00 -12.54
C ASN A 138 -16.03 -5.27 -13.87
N ASN A 139 -15.62 -4.00 -13.81
CA ASN A 139 -15.31 -3.22 -15.02
C ASN A 139 -13.84 -3.35 -15.42
N THR A 140 -13.58 -3.34 -16.73
CA THR A 140 -12.22 -3.33 -17.29
C THR A 140 -12.05 -2.17 -18.26
N ALA A 141 -11.12 -1.26 -17.98
CA ALA A 141 -10.68 -0.19 -18.86
C ALA A 141 -9.25 -0.46 -19.33
N SER A 142 -9.09 -1.03 -20.53
CA SER A 142 -7.80 -1.49 -21.05
C SER A 142 -7.28 -0.68 -22.25
N GLY A 143 -8.06 0.27 -22.76
CA GLY A 143 -7.62 1.20 -23.80
C GLY A 143 -6.84 2.38 -23.21
N ASN A 144 -5.94 2.99 -23.98
CA ASN A 144 -5.34 4.25 -23.55
C ASN A 144 -6.42 5.32 -23.42
N SER A 145 -6.47 6.00 -22.28
CA SER A 145 -7.48 7.01 -21.93
C SER A 145 -8.91 6.47 -22.03
N SER A 146 -9.13 5.19 -21.74
CA SER A 146 -10.47 4.58 -21.73
C SER A 146 -11.16 4.73 -20.37
N HIS A 147 -12.49 4.81 -20.36
CA HIS A 147 -13.33 4.88 -19.15
C HIS A 147 -14.36 3.75 -19.12
N ALA A 148 -14.47 3.03 -18.00
CA ALA A 148 -15.50 2.00 -17.80
C ALA A 148 -16.18 2.16 -16.42
N GLU A 149 -17.48 2.46 -16.44
CA GLU A 149 -18.28 2.77 -15.25
C GLU A 149 -19.51 1.86 -15.15
N GLY A 150 -19.93 1.46 -13.94
CA GLY A 150 -21.16 0.69 -13.72
C GLY A 150 -20.88 -0.79 -13.40
N SER A 151 -21.40 -1.74 -14.18
CA SER A 151 -21.19 -3.17 -13.91
C SER A 151 -20.83 -4.01 -15.14
N THR A 152 -19.75 -4.78 -15.05
CA THR A 152 -19.39 -5.80 -16.06
C THR A 152 -19.14 -5.20 -17.46
N ASN A 153 -18.60 -3.99 -17.52
CA ASN A 153 -18.29 -3.30 -18.77
C ASN A 153 -16.82 -3.46 -19.18
N ILE A 154 -16.55 -3.41 -20.48
CA ILE A 154 -15.21 -3.50 -21.06
C ILE A 154 -14.96 -2.33 -22.02
N ALA A 155 -14.07 -1.40 -21.66
CA ALA A 155 -13.57 -0.34 -22.55
C ALA A 155 -12.16 -0.69 -23.05
N SER A 156 -12.06 -1.33 -24.21
CA SER A 156 -10.77 -1.77 -24.79
C SER A 156 -10.31 -0.93 -25.98
N GLY A 157 -11.09 0.08 -26.40
CA GLY A 157 -10.68 1.04 -27.41
C GLY A 157 -9.89 2.20 -26.81
N ASN A 158 -8.92 2.74 -27.56
CA ASN A 158 -8.27 3.98 -27.16
C ASN A 158 -9.31 5.11 -27.17
N TYR A 159 -9.34 5.92 -26.12
CA TYR A 159 -10.30 6.99 -25.91
C TYR A 159 -11.77 6.51 -25.84
N SER A 160 -11.99 5.21 -25.60
CA SER A 160 -13.34 4.66 -25.50
C SER A 160 -13.94 4.88 -24.12
N SER A 161 -15.26 5.12 -24.07
CA SER A 161 -16.00 5.24 -22.81
C SER A 161 -17.22 4.34 -22.86
N VAL A 162 -17.52 3.69 -21.74
CA VAL A 162 -18.67 2.81 -21.57
C VAL A 162 -19.23 2.96 -20.16
N SER A 163 -20.55 3.04 -20.04
CA SER A 163 -21.26 3.06 -18.77
C SER A 163 -22.45 2.10 -18.78
N GLY A 164 -23.06 1.85 -17.63
CA GLY A 164 -24.24 0.99 -17.51
C GLY A 164 -23.88 -0.46 -17.16
N SER A 165 -24.42 -1.45 -17.85
CA SER A 165 -24.15 -2.85 -17.54
C SER A 165 -24.00 -3.74 -18.77
N ASN A 166 -22.99 -4.61 -18.76
CA ASN A 166 -22.71 -5.60 -19.81
C ASN A 166 -22.41 -5.02 -21.19
N ASN A 167 -21.73 -3.87 -21.24
CA ASN A 167 -21.38 -3.19 -22.47
C ASN A 167 -19.91 -3.37 -22.85
N ILE A 168 -19.61 -3.31 -24.15
CA ILE A 168 -18.24 -3.43 -24.68
C ILE A 168 -17.97 -2.29 -25.67
N ALA A 169 -16.95 -1.48 -25.41
CA ALA A 169 -16.44 -0.45 -26.32
C ALA A 169 -15.04 -0.85 -26.84
N LYS A 170 -14.85 -0.81 -28.17
CA LYS A 170 -13.60 -1.20 -28.86
C LYS A 170 -13.24 -0.17 -29.93
N ASN A 171 -11.99 -0.21 -30.41
CA ASN A 171 -11.59 0.55 -31.61
C ASN A 171 -12.45 0.13 -32.82
N ARG A 172 -12.69 1.07 -33.73
CA ARG A 172 -13.28 0.77 -35.04
C ARG A 172 -12.22 0.13 -35.94
N SER A 173 -12.62 -0.93 -36.65
CA SER A 173 -11.82 -1.61 -37.68
C SER A 173 -11.64 -0.76 -38.93
#